data_AF-A0A0A8J4R4-F1
#
_entry.id   AF-A0A0A8J4R4-F1
#
_cell.length_a   1.000
_cell.length_b   1.000
_cell.length_c   1.000
_cell.angle_alpha   90.00
_cell.angle_beta   90.00
_cell.angle_gamma   90.00
#
_symmetry.space_group_name_H-M   'P 1'
#
loop_
_entity.id
_entity.type
_entity.pdbx_description
1 polymer ?
#
loop_
_entity_poly.entity_id
_entity_poly.type
_entity_poly.pdbx_seq_one_letter_code
_entity_poly.pdbx_strand_id
1 'polypeptide(L)' 'AQKVGEEGVETALAATVHDRFELTNEASDLMYHLLVLLQDQDLDLTTVIENLRKRHQ' A
#
# COMPACT_ATOMS: atom_id res chain seq x y z
N ALA A 1 -9.32 3.46 -6.74
CA ALA A 1 -9.36 3.98 -5.36
C ALA A 1 -10.02 3.03 -4.36
N GLN A 2 -11.22 2.49 -4.62
CA GLN A 2 -11.95 1.62 -3.67
C GLN A 2 -11.11 0.43 -3.14
N LYS A 3 -10.47 -0.33 -4.04
CA LYS A 3 -9.60 -1.46 -3.65
C LYS A 3 -8.49 -1.05 -2.67
N VAL A 4 -7.76 0.03 -2.94
CA VAL A 4 -6.71 0.53 -2.00
C VAL A 4 -7.25 0.77 -0.59
N GLY A 5 -8.49 1.25 -0.46
CA GLY A 5 -9.13 1.42 0.84
C GLY A 5 -9.50 0.10 1.52
N GLU A 6 -9.99 -0.87 0.76
CA GLU A 6 -10.34 -2.22 1.23
C GLU A 6 -9.09 -2.97 1.71
N GLU A 7 -8.07 -3.09 0.86
CA GLU A 7 -6.80 -3.76 1.18
C GLU A 7 -6.11 -3.12 2.40
N GLY A 8 -6.25 -1.80 2.57
CA GLY A 8 -5.72 -1.09 3.72
C GLY A 8 -6.39 -1.48 5.04
N VAL A 9 -7.69 -1.77 5.01
CA VAL A 9 -8.44 -2.29 6.17
C VAL A 9 -8.06 -3.74 6.43
N GLU A 10 -8.00 -4.58 5.40
CA GLU A 10 -7.65 -6.00 5.51
C GLU A 10 -6.22 -6.18 6.05
N THR A 11 -5.25 -5.41 5.53
CA THR A 11 -3.87 -5.36 6.06
C THR A 11 -3.85 -5.01 7.56
N ALA A 12 -4.63 -4.02 7.98
CA ALA A 12 -4.70 -3.61 9.39
C ALA A 12 -5.35 -4.68 10.28
N LEU A 13 -6.38 -5.36 9.79
CA LEU A 13 -7.05 -6.46 10.49
C LEU A 13 -6.11 -7.66 10.64
N ALA A 14 -5.44 -8.09 9.56
CA ALA A 14 -4.48 -9.18 9.57
C ALA A 14 -3.33 -8.94 10.58
N ALA A 15 -2.82 -7.70 10.63
CA ALA A 15 -1.83 -7.30 11.62
C ALA A 15 -2.36 -7.37 13.07
N THR A 16 -3.63 -6.98 13.28
CA THR A 16 -4.28 -6.96 14.60
C THR A 16 -4.47 -8.38 15.16
N VAL A 17 -4.74 -9.36 14.30
CA VAL A 17 -4.90 -10.77 14.71
C VAL A 17 -3.59 -11.57 14.68
N HIS A 18 -2.47 -10.90 14.38
CA HIS A 18 -1.14 -11.49 14.24
C HIS A 18 -1.04 -12.60 13.17
N ASP A 19 -1.89 -12.56 12.14
CA ASP A 19 -1.79 -13.48 11.00
C ASP A 19 -0.73 -12.96 10.02
N ARG A 20 0.46 -13.54 10.08
CA ARG A 20 1.58 -13.14 9.22
C ARG A 20 1.41 -13.57 7.76
N PHE A 21 0.68 -14.65 7.51
CA PHE A 21 0.46 -15.15 6.16
C PHE A 21 -0.51 -14.24 5.44
N GLU A 22 -1.66 -13.97 6.06
CA GLU A 22 -2.65 -13.03 5.55
C GLU A 22 -2.07 -11.63 5.43
N LEU A 23 -1.37 -11.12 6.45
CA LEU A 23 -0.70 -9.82 6.39
C LEU A 23 0.24 -9.68 5.19
N THR A 24 0.95 -10.75 4.81
CA THR A 24 1.85 -10.72 3.65
C THR A 24 1.05 -10.63 2.34
N ASN A 25 -0.08 -11.32 2.24
CA ASN A 25 -0.94 -11.29 1.06
C ASN A 25 -1.63 -9.92 0.92
N GLU A 26 -2.29 -9.45 1.98
CA GLU A 26 -3.01 -8.17 1.96
C GLU A 26 -2.07 -6.97 1.74
N ALA A 27 -0.87 -7.00 2.34
CA ALA A 27 0.13 -5.97 2.06
C ALA A 27 0.62 -6.00 0.60
N SER A 28 0.67 -7.18 -0.02
CA SER A 28 1.04 -7.32 -1.43
C SER A 28 -0.05 -6.78 -2.35
N ASP A 29 -1.32 -7.06 -2.05
CA ASP A 29 -2.47 -6.57 -2.80
C ASP A 29 -2.66 -5.06 -2.64
N LEU A 30 -2.43 -4.53 -1.42
CA LEU A 30 -2.36 -3.09 -1.17
C LEU A 30 -1.27 -2.42 -2.02
N MET A 31 -0.06 -2.99 -2.05
CA MET A 31 1.03 -2.46 -2.87
C MET A 31 0.69 -2.50 -4.37
N TYR A 32 0.12 -3.60 -4.84
CA TYR A 32 -0.31 -3.74 -6.23
C TYR A 32 -1.33 -2.66 -6.61
N HIS A 33 -2.39 -2.53 -5.81
CA HIS A 33 -3.46 -1.56 -6.08
C HIS A 33 -2.99 -0.11 -5.91
N LEU A 34 -2.04 0.16 -5.01
CA LEU A 34 -1.41 1.46 -4.89
C LEU A 34 -0.61 1.82 -6.16
N LEU A 35 0.17 0.89 -6.71
CA LEU A 35 0.92 1.11 -7.95
C LEU A 35 -0.01 1.42 -9.12
N VAL A 36 -1.10 0.66 -9.27
CA VAL A 36 -2.12 0.90 -10.30
C VAL A 36 -2.75 2.29 -10.11
N LEU A 37 -3.11 2.66 -8.89
CA LEU A 37 -3.70 3.97 -8.59
C LEU A 37 -2.73 5.12 -8.89
N LEU A 38 -1.45 4.98 -8.58
CA LEU A 38 -0.45 6.00 -8.88
C LEU A 38 -0.36 6.20 -10.40
N GLN A 39 -0.23 5.11 -11.16
CA GLN A 39 -0.12 5.19 -12.62
C GLN A 39 -1.38 5.78 -13.28
N ASP A 40 -2.58 5.45 -12.78
CA ASP A 40 -3.85 6.04 -13.21
C ASP A 40 -3.92 7.56 -12.99
N GLN A 41 -3.14 8.08 -12.04
CA GLN A 41 -3.05 9.50 -11.70
C GLN A 41 -1.79 10.18 -12.27
N ASP A 42 -1.16 9.59 -13.28
CA ASP A 42 0.10 10.07 -13.89
C ASP A 42 1.25 10.22 -12.89
N LEU A 43 1.25 9.39 -11.83
CA LEU A 43 2.31 9.32 -10.80
C LEU A 43 2.98 7.95 -10.81
N ASP A 44 4.20 7.88 -10.28
CA ASP A 44 4.94 6.63 -10.11
C ASP A 44 5.41 6.43 -8.67
N LEU A 45 5.84 5.20 -8.36
CA LEU A 45 6.37 4.88 -7.04
C LEU A 45 7.63 5.70 -6.70
N THR A 46 8.43 6.07 -7.71
CA THR A 46 9.63 6.90 -7.55
C THR A 46 9.29 8.23 -6.91
N THR A 47 8.21 8.88 -7.36
CA THR A 47 7.73 10.15 -6.82
C THR A 47 7.37 10.03 -5.33
N VAL A 48 6.73 8.93 -4.94
CA VAL A 48 6.42 8.64 -3.52
C VAL A 48 7.69 8.40 -2.70
N ILE A 49 8.64 7.61 -3.23
CA ILE A 49 9.92 7.34 -2.55
C ILE A 49 10.71 8.62 -2.32
N GLU A 50 10.80 9.50 -3.32
CA GLU A 50 11.48 10.79 -3.18
C GLU A 50 10.78 11.70 -2.16
N ASN A 51 9.45 11.67 -2.10
CA ASN A 51 8.71 12.37 -1.05
C ASN A 51 9.05 11.82 0.34
N LEU A 52 9.13 10.50 0.51
CA LEU A 52 9.50 9.87 1.78
C LEU A 52 10.94 10.21 2.19
N ARG A 53 11.89 10.20 1.25
CA ARG A 53 13.29 10.60 1.51
C ARG A 53 13.39 12.02 2.04
N LYS A 54 12.64 12.97 1.46
CA LYS A 54 12.58 14.37 1.94
C LYS A 54 12.05 14.51 3.37
N ARG A 55 11.19 13.59 3.85
CA ARG A 55 10.65 13.62 5.22
C ARG A 55 11.62 13.09 6.28
N HIS A 56 12.61 12.30 5.87
CA HIS A 56 13.59 11.66 6.76
C HIS A 56 14.95 12.38 6.76
N GLN A 57 15.02 13.57 6.15
CA GLN A 57 16.13 14.53 6.29
C GLN A 57 15.89 15.43 7.50
#